data_AF-A0A9D0XQ54-F1
#
_entry.id   AF-A0A9D0XQ54-F1
#
_cell.length_a   1.000
_cell.length_b   1.000
_cell.length_c   1.000
_cell.angle_alpha   90.00
_cell.angle_beta   90.00
_cell.angle_gamma   90.00
#
_symmetry.space_group_name_H-M   'P 1'
#
loop_
_entity.id
_entity.type
_entity.pdbx_description
1 polymer ?
#
loop_
_entity_poly.entity_id
_entity_poly.type
_entity_poly.pdbx_seq_one_letter_code
_entity_poly.pdbx_strand_id
1 'polypeptide(L)'
;MNGLSSANWIETLSLLNAIFTSGIVILSFALLVYILLHNFRSNVARAFSAILGCVLIAYFVDLAVAGASLDVAVRWLRFQWLGIAFTPAAYLHFTDALLATTNDRSRTRTWAVRGAYALSGLTLLAALLTDLLVHDGYQEAGVTHLRAGPLFWAFFAYFLISLGWGVVNMVRAWSRCLTTTSRRRMTYLGLSFLAPAAGAFPYLLIAGWPERLPGTLLWVLLVVGNLAVGAMLVVMSYTVAFFGALTPDRVVKHRFVRFLLRGPVQATVVVVVIVVASRADGFLGLPSFRLTLFGVVAAILLVQLAV
;
A
#
# COMPACT_ATOMS: atom_id res chain seq x y z
N MET A 1 -10.56 -34.67 -17.82
CA MET A 1 -10.01 -33.46 -18.45
C MET A 1 -10.45 -32.16 -17.74
N ASN A 2 -10.43 -32.12 -16.39
CA ASN A 2 -10.87 -30.94 -15.60
C ASN A 2 -9.78 -30.33 -14.70
N GLY A 3 -8.52 -30.80 -14.80
CA GLY A 3 -7.41 -30.32 -13.96
C GLY A 3 -6.49 -29.29 -14.61
N LEU A 4 -6.62 -29.03 -15.92
CA LEU A 4 -5.71 -28.15 -16.66
C LEU A 4 -6.17 -26.68 -16.72
N SER A 5 -7.46 -26.40 -16.49
CA SER A 5 -7.97 -25.02 -16.52
C SER A 5 -7.72 -24.26 -15.21
N SER A 6 -7.83 -24.93 -14.05
CA SER A 6 -7.61 -24.30 -12.74
C SER A 6 -6.14 -23.94 -12.47
N ALA A 7 -5.19 -24.76 -12.93
CA ALA A 7 -3.76 -24.51 -12.79
C ALA A 7 -3.32 -23.23 -13.53
N ASN A 8 -3.76 -23.06 -14.79
CA ASN A 8 -3.47 -21.86 -15.58
C ASN A 8 -4.05 -20.57 -14.96
N TRP A 9 -5.24 -20.64 -14.35
CA TRP A 9 -5.85 -19.46 -13.73
C TRP A 9 -5.10 -19.00 -12.47
N ILE A 10 -4.64 -19.93 -11.63
CA ILE A 10 -3.86 -19.58 -10.43
C ILE A 10 -2.50 -19.00 -10.82
N GLU A 11 -1.83 -19.56 -11.83
CA GLU A 11 -0.57 -19.01 -12.35
C GLU A 11 -0.76 -17.60 -12.93
N THR A 12 -1.83 -17.38 -13.68
CA THR A 12 -2.14 -16.05 -14.24
C THR A 12 -2.46 -15.04 -13.14
N LEU A 13 -3.29 -15.41 -12.16
CA LEU A 13 -3.66 -14.52 -11.05
C LEU A 13 -2.48 -14.22 -10.12
N SER A 14 -1.61 -15.20 -9.86
CA SER A 14 -0.40 -14.98 -9.06
C SER A 14 0.59 -14.05 -9.76
N LEU A 15 0.73 -14.18 -11.09
CA LEU A 15 1.51 -13.25 -11.90
C LEU A 15 0.92 -11.84 -11.88
N LEU A 16 -0.40 -11.71 -12.06
CA LEU A 16 -1.08 -10.40 -11.95
C LEU A 16 -0.89 -9.79 -10.56
N ASN A 17 -1.01 -10.60 -9.51
CA ASN A 17 -0.78 -10.14 -8.15
C ASN A 17 0.65 -9.63 -7.96
N ALA A 18 1.66 -10.36 -8.44
CA ALA A 18 3.06 -9.93 -8.37
C ALA A 18 3.30 -8.60 -9.11
N ILE A 19 2.68 -8.41 -10.28
CA ILE A 19 2.72 -7.14 -11.02
C ILE A 19 2.07 -6.01 -10.21
N PHE A 20 0.87 -6.22 -9.67
CA PHE A 20 0.18 -5.18 -8.88
C PHE A 20 0.92 -4.85 -7.58
N THR A 21 1.41 -5.85 -6.85
CA THR A 21 2.24 -5.65 -5.65
C THR A 21 3.49 -4.83 -5.98
N SER A 22 4.20 -5.19 -7.05
CA SER A 22 5.38 -4.43 -7.52
C SER A 22 5.01 -3.00 -7.93
N GLY A 23 3.89 -2.83 -8.62
CA GLY A 23 3.36 -1.52 -9.00
C GLY A 23 3.03 -0.66 -7.78
N ILE A 24 2.48 -1.23 -6.70
CA ILE A 24 2.19 -0.51 -5.45
C ILE A 24 3.47 -0.10 -4.72
N VAL A 25 4.51 -0.94 -4.71
CA VAL A 25 5.83 -0.56 -4.16
C VAL A 25 6.40 0.64 -4.92
N ILE A 26 6.42 0.57 -6.25
CA ILE A 26 6.90 1.66 -7.11
C ILE A 26 6.06 2.92 -6.90
N LEU A 27 4.74 2.78 -6.90
CA LEU A 27 3.80 3.88 -6.75
C LEU A 27 3.92 4.55 -5.39
N SER A 28 3.93 3.78 -4.30
CA SER A 28 4.06 4.30 -2.93
C SER A 28 5.40 5.01 -2.73
N PHE A 29 6.51 4.44 -3.23
CA PHE A 29 7.82 5.10 -3.21
C PHE A 29 7.83 6.40 -4.02
N ALA A 30 7.35 6.38 -5.25
CA ALA A 30 7.31 7.56 -6.11
C ALA A 30 6.45 8.68 -5.51
N LEU A 31 5.26 8.34 -4.99
CA LEU A 31 4.38 9.30 -4.33
C LEU A 31 5.00 9.84 -3.04
N LEU A 32 5.70 9.01 -2.27
CA LEU A 32 6.41 9.43 -1.06
C LEU A 32 7.47 10.48 -1.41
N VAL A 33 8.32 10.19 -2.38
CA VAL A 33 9.34 11.13 -2.89
C VAL A 33 8.69 12.43 -3.40
N TYR A 34 7.62 12.31 -4.20
CA TYR A 34 6.92 13.49 -4.74
C TYR A 34 6.41 14.42 -3.64
N ILE A 35 5.75 13.86 -2.63
CA ILE A 35 5.13 14.62 -1.54
C ILE A 35 6.18 15.23 -0.61
N LEU A 36 7.26 14.50 -0.33
CA LEU A 36 8.39 15.03 0.43
C LEU A 36 9.09 16.19 -0.30
N LEU A 37 9.25 16.11 -1.62
CA LEU A 37 9.89 17.19 -2.39
C LEU A 37 9.01 18.43 -2.53
N HIS A 38 7.71 18.24 -2.77
CA HIS A 38 6.82 19.36 -3.11
C HIS A 38 6.05 19.95 -1.93
N ASN A 39 5.67 19.13 -0.95
CA ASN A 39 4.67 19.48 0.06
C ASN A 39 5.11 19.22 1.51
N PHE A 40 6.40 18.96 1.79
CA PHE A 40 6.86 18.61 3.16
C PHE A 40 6.52 19.65 4.25
N ARG A 41 6.30 20.91 3.87
CA ARG A 41 5.92 21.98 4.81
C ARG A 41 4.50 21.80 5.37
N SER A 42 3.63 21.08 4.67
CA SER A 42 2.27 20.80 5.12
C SER A 42 2.28 19.65 6.14
N ASN A 43 1.64 19.87 7.30
CA ASN A 43 1.46 18.82 8.31
C ASN A 43 0.68 17.61 7.75
N VAL A 44 -0.32 17.88 6.88
CA VAL A 44 -1.11 16.83 6.22
C VAL A 44 -0.22 15.97 5.32
N ALA A 45 0.66 16.61 4.53
CA ALA A 45 1.59 15.92 3.64
C ALA A 45 2.61 15.06 4.40
N ARG A 46 3.13 15.57 5.52
CA ARG A 46 4.02 14.79 6.42
C ARG A 46 3.32 13.58 7.02
N ALA A 47 2.10 13.75 7.52
CA ALA A 47 1.33 12.64 8.08
C ALA A 47 0.97 11.59 7.01
N PHE A 48 0.62 12.04 5.80
CA PHE A 48 0.39 11.14 4.68
C PHE A 48 1.67 10.42 4.21
N SER A 49 2.82 11.08 4.30
CA SER A 49 4.12 10.44 4.01
C SER A 49 4.41 9.28 4.98
N ALA A 50 3.97 9.37 6.24
CA ALA A 50 4.05 8.24 7.17
C ALA A 50 3.17 7.06 6.73
N ILE A 51 1.95 7.33 6.23
CA ILE A 51 1.07 6.30 5.67
C ILE A 51 1.73 5.64 4.44
N LEU A 52 2.24 6.44 3.51
CA LEU A 52 2.94 5.93 2.32
C LEU A 52 4.16 5.07 2.68
N GLY A 53 4.92 5.48 3.70
CA GLY A 53 6.05 4.70 4.21
C GLY A 53 5.61 3.35 4.79
N CYS A 54 4.51 3.31 5.56
CA CYS A 54 3.97 2.06 6.10
C CYS A 54 3.54 1.11 4.98
N VAL A 55 2.81 1.62 3.97
CA VAL A 55 2.38 0.85 2.80
C VAL A 55 3.58 0.35 1.99
N LEU A 56 4.56 1.23 1.74
CA LEU A 56 5.78 0.88 1.02
C LEU A 56 6.51 -0.30 1.69
N ILE A 57 6.71 -0.24 3.01
CA ILE A 57 7.37 -1.30 3.76
C ILE A 57 6.56 -2.60 3.70
N ALA A 58 5.24 -2.53 3.91
CA ALA A 58 4.38 -3.71 3.87
C ALA A 58 4.45 -4.42 2.50
N TYR A 59 4.22 -3.68 1.41
CA TYR A 59 4.22 -4.23 0.05
C TYR A 59 5.62 -4.64 -0.44
N PHE A 60 6.68 -3.96 0.02
CA PHE A 60 8.05 -4.35 -0.29
C PHE A 60 8.39 -5.72 0.30
N VAL A 61 7.95 -5.97 1.53
CA VAL A 61 8.12 -7.28 2.16
C VAL A 61 7.32 -8.36 1.45
N ASP A 62 6.08 -8.07 1.05
CA ASP A 62 5.26 -9.02 0.28
C ASP A 62 5.98 -9.48 -1.01
N LEU A 63 6.68 -8.54 -1.67
CA LEU A 63 7.50 -8.85 -2.84
C LEU A 63 8.76 -9.66 -2.48
N ALA A 64 9.42 -9.34 -1.36
CA ALA A 64 10.63 -10.04 -0.90
C ALA A 64 10.36 -11.48 -0.43
N VAL A 65 9.15 -11.75 0.06
CA VAL A 65 8.71 -13.08 0.51
C VAL A 65 8.31 -13.96 -0.68
N ALA A 66 7.89 -13.36 -1.80
CA ALA A 66 7.48 -14.10 -2.99
C ALA A 66 8.65 -14.93 -3.56
N GLY A 67 8.55 -16.26 -3.44
CA GLY A 67 9.57 -17.21 -3.92
C GLY A 67 10.77 -17.42 -2.98
N ALA A 68 10.75 -16.83 -1.78
CA ALA A 68 11.79 -17.05 -0.77
C ALA A 68 11.59 -18.39 -0.03
N SER A 69 12.68 -18.96 0.51
CA SER A 69 12.60 -20.11 1.42
C SER A 69 11.90 -19.72 2.72
N LEU A 70 11.29 -20.70 3.41
CA LEU A 70 10.48 -20.45 4.62
C LEU A 70 11.24 -19.65 5.70
N ASP A 71 12.50 -19.99 5.96
CA ASP A 71 13.32 -19.32 6.98
C ASP A 71 13.64 -17.85 6.62
N VAL A 72 13.79 -17.57 5.32
CA VAL A 72 14.02 -16.21 4.82
C VAL A 72 12.70 -15.44 4.84
N ALA A 73 11.60 -16.06 4.41
CA ALA A 73 10.27 -15.50 4.43
C ALA A 73 9.85 -15.08 5.84
N VAL A 74 10.03 -15.93 6.87
CA VAL A 74 9.67 -15.60 8.26
C VAL A 74 10.40 -14.35 8.77
N ARG A 75 11.69 -14.20 8.45
CA ARG A 75 12.47 -13.01 8.85
C ARG A 75 11.96 -11.74 8.16
N TRP A 76 11.67 -11.80 6.87
CA TRP A 76 11.09 -10.68 6.14
C TRP A 76 9.69 -10.35 6.65
N LEU A 77 8.84 -11.35 6.90
CA LEU A 77 7.50 -11.17 7.45
C LEU A 77 7.53 -10.52 8.85
N ARG A 78 8.53 -10.81 9.69
CA ARG A 78 8.75 -10.04 10.94
C ARG A 78 9.13 -8.59 10.67
N PHE A 79 9.92 -8.31 9.63
CA PHE A 79 10.21 -6.94 9.20
C PHE A 79 8.96 -6.21 8.67
N GLN A 80 7.98 -6.92 8.09
CA GLN A 80 6.69 -6.35 7.66
C GLN A 80 5.94 -5.62 8.76
N TRP A 81 6.11 -6.08 10.01
CA TRP A 81 5.49 -5.46 11.17
C TRP A 81 5.91 -4.01 11.39
N LEU A 82 7.04 -3.57 10.84
CA LEU A 82 7.41 -2.16 10.81
C LEU A 82 6.37 -1.31 10.09
N GLY A 83 5.81 -1.79 8.97
CA GLY A 83 4.72 -1.10 8.28
C GLY A 83 3.39 -1.27 9.02
N ILE A 84 3.06 -2.49 9.41
CA ILE A 84 1.75 -2.83 10.00
C ILE A 84 1.55 -2.15 11.35
N ALA A 85 2.54 -2.21 12.25
CA ALA A 85 2.45 -1.66 13.60
C ALA A 85 2.23 -0.15 13.61
N PHE A 86 2.88 0.58 12.70
CA PHE A 86 2.81 2.04 12.60
C PHE A 86 1.60 2.56 11.83
N THR A 87 0.90 1.70 11.09
CA THR A 87 -0.26 2.09 10.26
C THR A 87 -1.36 2.79 11.08
N PRO A 88 -1.85 2.25 12.22
CA PRO A 88 -2.83 2.94 13.09
C PRO A 88 -2.41 4.34 13.52
N ALA A 89 -1.17 4.51 13.97
CA ALA A 89 -0.64 5.78 14.42
C ALA A 89 -0.52 6.78 13.27
N ALA A 90 -0.09 6.33 12.09
CA ALA A 90 -0.03 7.14 10.88
C ALA A 90 -1.42 7.64 10.46
N TYR A 91 -2.45 6.79 10.56
CA TYR A 91 -3.84 7.15 10.29
C TYR A 91 -4.40 8.20 11.26
N LEU A 92 -4.19 8.02 12.56
CA LEU A 92 -4.61 9.00 13.56
C LEU A 92 -3.89 10.34 13.34
N HIS A 93 -2.58 10.30 13.05
CA HIS A 93 -1.80 11.50 12.72
C HIS A 93 -2.36 12.23 11.49
N PHE A 94 -2.70 11.49 10.43
CA PHE A 94 -3.24 12.07 9.20
C PHE A 94 -4.60 12.72 9.43
N THR A 95 -5.50 12.07 10.16
CA THR A 95 -6.84 12.60 10.44
C THR A 95 -6.82 13.81 11.38
N ASP A 96 -5.94 13.82 12.39
CA ASP A 96 -5.74 15.01 13.24
C ASP A 96 -5.14 16.18 12.43
N ALA A 97 -4.18 15.89 11.54
CA ALA A 97 -3.62 16.91 10.65
C ALA A 97 -4.68 17.52 9.71
N LEU A 98 -5.61 16.71 9.19
CA LEU A 98 -6.74 17.20 8.40
C LEU A 98 -7.66 18.10 9.22
N LEU A 99 -8.04 17.69 10.43
CA LEU A 99 -8.87 18.50 11.33
C LEU A 99 -8.20 19.84 11.67
N ALA A 100 -6.89 19.85 11.87
CA ALA A 100 -6.13 21.06 12.11
C ALA A 100 -6.18 22.07 10.95
N THR A 101 -6.45 21.62 9.71
CA THR A 101 -6.70 22.53 8.56
C THR A 101 -8.05 23.24 8.64
N THR A 102 -9.03 22.65 9.33
CA THR A 102 -10.35 23.24 9.59
C THR A 102 -10.42 24.07 10.87
N ASN A 103 -9.26 24.44 11.40
CA ASN A 103 -9.07 25.13 12.69
C ASN A 103 -9.61 24.35 13.90
N ASP A 104 -9.82 23.04 13.76
CA ASP A 104 -10.13 22.15 14.88
C ASP A 104 -8.81 21.62 15.43
N ARG A 105 -8.27 22.27 16.46
CA ARG A 105 -7.05 21.83 17.15
C ARG A 105 -7.39 21.39 18.56
N SER A 106 -6.94 20.20 18.93
CA SER A 106 -7.13 19.66 20.28
C SER A 106 -5.83 19.09 20.83
N ARG A 107 -5.45 19.53 22.03
CA ARG A 107 -4.28 19.01 22.75
C ARG A 107 -4.41 17.51 23.04
N THR A 108 -5.62 17.04 23.36
CA THR A 108 -5.84 15.62 23.69
C THR A 108 -5.60 14.72 22.48
N ARG A 109 -6.02 15.14 21.28
CA ARG A 109 -5.76 14.39 20.04
C ARG A 109 -4.28 14.34 19.70
N THR A 110 -3.56 15.46 19.85
CA THR A 110 -2.11 15.46 19.62
C THR A 110 -1.37 14.52 20.57
N TRP A 111 -1.76 14.47 21.86
CA TRP A 111 -1.22 13.50 22.81
C TRP A 111 -1.64 12.07 22.48
N ALA A 112 -2.88 11.84 22.04
CA ALA A 112 -3.33 10.53 21.59
C ALA A 112 -2.55 10.02 20.38
N VAL A 113 -2.22 10.88 19.41
CA VAL A 113 -1.35 10.52 18.27
C VAL A 113 0.05 10.13 18.75
N ARG A 114 0.64 10.89 19.69
CA ARG A 114 1.96 10.54 20.27
C ARG A 114 1.91 9.21 21.03
N GLY A 115 0.87 8.99 21.82
CA GLY A 115 0.62 7.74 22.53
C GLY A 115 0.43 6.57 21.56
N ALA A 116 -0.25 6.78 20.44
CA ALA A 116 -0.41 5.80 19.37
C ALA A 116 0.94 5.42 18.74
N TYR A 117 1.81 6.39 18.44
CA TYR A 117 3.17 6.08 17.95
C TYR A 117 4.02 5.33 18.97
N ALA A 118 3.92 5.68 20.27
CA ALA A 118 4.61 4.94 21.32
C ALA A 118 4.10 3.50 21.42
N LEU A 119 2.78 3.30 21.35
CA LEU A 119 2.17 1.98 21.35
C LEU A 119 2.57 1.17 20.10
N SER A 120 2.59 1.79 18.92
CA SER A 120 3.11 1.19 17.68
C SER A 120 4.57 0.77 17.79
N GLY A 121 5.41 1.55 18.49
CA GLY A 121 6.79 1.17 18.77
C GLY A 121 6.88 -0.05 19.70
N LEU A 122 6.05 -0.10 20.74
CA LEU A 122 5.98 -1.24 21.65
C LEU A 122 5.48 -2.51 20.93
N THR A 123 4.47 -2.39 20.07
CA THR A 123 3.97 -3.54 19.30
C THR A 123 4.98 -4.03 18.27
N LEU A 124 5.75 -3.13 17.64
CA LEU A 124 6.87 -3.52 16.79
C LEU A 124 7.94 -4.28 17.59
N LEU A 125 8.35 -3.77 18.75
CA LEU A 125 9.35 -4.46 19.59
C LEU A 125 8.84 -5.83 20.03
N ALA A 126 7.56 -5.96 20.39
CA ALA A 126 6.93 -7.23 20.68
C ALA A 126 6.94 -8.16 19.46
N ALA A 127 6.62 -7.68 18.26
CA ALA A 127 6.63 -8.48 17.04
C ALA A 127 8.04 -8.98 16.64
N LEU A 128 9.08 -8.18 16.89
CA LEU A 128 10.45 -8.53 16.53
C LEU A 128 11.10 -9.49 17.55
N LEU A 129 10.87 -9.25 18.84
CA LEU A 129 11.59 -9.91 19.93
C LEU A 129 10.83 -11.11 20.52
N THR A 130 9.51 -11.20 20.33
CA THR A 130 8.68 -12.22 20.98
C THR A 130 7.77 -12.94 19.99
N ASP A 131 7.49 -14.21 20.25
CA ASP A 131 6.52 -15.00 19.50
C ASP A 131 5.06 -14.75 19.95
N LEU A 132 4.86 -13.77 20.83
CA LEU A 132 3.59 -13.49 21.50
C LEU A 132 2.57 -12.80 20.58
N LEU A 133 3.08 -12.00 19.64
CA LEU A 133 2.26 -11.33 18.63
C LEU A 133 2.08 -12.23 17.40
N VAL A 134 3.12 -12.97 17.05
CA VAL A 134 3.26 -13.70 15.80
C VAL A 134 4.21 -14.87 16.00
N HIS A 135 3.81 -16.06 15.57
CA HIS A 135 4.64 -17.27 15.64
C HIS A 135 4.53 -18.06 14.34
N ASP A 136 5.57 -18.85 14.03
CA ASP A 136 5.67 -19.83 12.92
C ASP A 136 5.19 -19.37 11.53
N GLY A 137 6.09 -19.43 10.53
CA GLY A 137 5.69 -19.31 9.14
C GLY A 137 4.98 -20.57 8.68
N TYR A 138 3.73 -20.46 8.25
CA TYR A 138 2.99 -21.55 7.61
C TYR A 138 2.79 -21.22 6.13
N GLN A 139 2.96 -22.22 5.25
CA GLN A 139 2.68 -22.10 3.83
C GLN A 139 1.34 -22.76 3.52
N GLU A 140 0.39 -21.96 3.04
CA GLU A 140 -0.92 -22.45 2.60
C GLU A 140 -1.26 -21.82 1.24
N ALA A 141 -1.74 -22.64 0.30
CA ALA A 141 -2.11 -22.23 -1.06
C ALA A 141 -1.03 -21.44 -1.86
N GLY A 142 0.26 -21.69 -1.57
CA GLY A 142 1.38 -21.03 -2.25
C GLY A 142 1.75 -19.65 -1.69
N VAL A 143 1.17 -19.27 -0.55
CA VAL A 143 1.45 -18.01 0.15
C VAL A 143 2.02 -18.31 1.54
N THR A 144 3.17 -17.72 1.86
CA THR A 144 3.76 -17.83 3.20
C THR A 144 3.18 -16.74 4.08
N HIS A 145 2.56 -17.12 5.19
CA HIS A 145 2.03 -16.18 6.18
C HIS A 145 2.46 -16.60 7.59
N LEU A 146 2.43 -15.65 8.52
CA LEU A 146 2.69 -15.94 9.93
C LEU A 146 1.39 -16.26 10.65
N ARG A 147 1.45 -17.13 11.67
CA ARG A 147 0.29 -17.37 12.54
C ARG A 147 0.15 -16.27 13.57
N ALA A 148 -1.10 -15.95 13.90
CA ALA A 148 -1.47 -14.95 14.88
C ALA A 148 -1.28 -15.48 16.30
N GLY A 149 -0.42 -14.81 17.09
CA GLY A 149 -0.29 -15.09 18.52
C GLY A 149 -1.45 -14.51 19.35
N PRO A 150 -1.52 -14.80 20.66
CA PRO A 150 -2.60 -14.32 21.53
C PRO A 150 -2.69 -12.78 21.59
N LEU A 151 -1.55 -12.08 21.53
CA LEU A 151 -1.51 -10.62 21.59
C LEU A 151 -1.90 -9.95 20.26
N PHE A 152 -1.98 -10.72 19.16
CA PHE A 152 -2.45 -10.25 17.86
C PHE A 152 -3.86 -9.65 17.95
N TRP A 153 -4.78 -10.29 18.69
CA TRP A 153 -6.16 -9.83 18.82
C TRP A 153 -6.27 -8.48 19.52
N ALA A 154 -5.41 -8.22 20.52
CA ALA A 154 -5.34 -6.91 21.17
C ALA A 154 -4.86 -5.82 20.21
N PHE A 155 -3.84 -6.13 19.40
CA PHE A 155 -3.37 -5.24 18.34
C PHE A 155 -4.46 -5.00 17.27
N PHE A 156 -5.17 -6.04 16.87
CA PHE A 156 -6.27 -5.95 15.90
C PHE A 156 -7.41 -5.06 16.43
N ALA A 157 -7.79 -5.21 17.71
CA ALA A 157 -8.76 -4.32 18.35
C ALA A 157 -8.27 -2.86 18.36
N TYR A 158 -6.99 -2.64 18.71
CA TYR A 158 -6.37 -1.31 18.65
C TYR A 158 -6.39 -0.71 17.23
N PHE A 159 -6.09 -1.53 16.22
CA PHE A 159 -6.15 -1.15 14.81
C PHE A 159 -7.56 -0.71 14.41
N LEU A 160 -8.57 -1.51 14.72
CA LEU A 160 -9.98 -1.20 14.42
C LEU A 160 -10.47 0.05 15.13
N ILE A 161 -10.13 0.23 16.41
CA ILE A 161 -10.49 1.43 17.17
C ILE A 161 -9.83 2.67 16.54
N SER A 162 -8.55 2.59 16.17
CA SER A 162 -7.82 3.70 15.56
C SER A 162 -8.39 4.05 14.18
N LEU A 163 -8.72 3.04 13.37
CA LEU A 163 -9.33 3.23 12.05
C LEU A 163 -10.72 3.86 12.18
N GLY A 164 -11.57 3.34 13.07
CA GLY A 164 -12.91 3.87 13.34
C GLY A 164 -12.86 5.31 13.85
N TRP A 165 -11.96 5.61 14.80
CA TRP A 165 -11.73 6.97 15.27
C TRP A 165 -11.24 7.90 14.14
N GLY A 166 -10.37 7.39 13.27
CA GLY A 166 -9.90 8.09 12.08
C GLY A 166 -11.04 8.43 11.11
N VAL A 167 -11.95 7.49 10.86
CA VAL A 167 -13.15 7.72 10.01
C VAL A 167 -14.05 8.79 10.63
N VAL A 168 -14.31 8.73 11.95
CA VAL A 168 -15.12 9.76 12.64
C VAL A 168 -14.47 11.14 12.49
N ASN A 169 -13.15 11.23 12.65
CA ASN A 169 -12.41 12.48 12.46
C ASN A 169 -12.47 12.98 11.01
N MET A 170 -12.37 12.08 10.03
CA MET A 170 -12.50 12.41 8.62
C MET A 170 -13.89 12.98 8.29
N VAL A 171 -14.96 12.34 8.78
CA VAL A 171 -16.34 12.81 8.59
C VAL A 171 -16.56 14.17 9.25
N ARG A 172 -15.98 14.40 10.43
CA ARG A 172 -15.98 15.72 11.08
C ARG A 172 -15.22 16.77 10.27
N ALA A 173 -14.08 16.44 9.68
CA ALA A 173 -13.36 17.36 8.81
C ALA A 173 -14.17 17.70 7.55
N TRP A 174 -14.89 16.73 7.00
CA TRP A 174 -15.78 16.92 5.85
C TRP A 174 -16.97 17.84 6.16
N SER A 175 -17.63 17.67 7.31
CA SER A 175 -18.78 18.52 7.69
C SER A 175 -18.38 19.98 7.88
N ARG A 176 -17.15 20.25 8.34
CA ARG A 176 -16.56 21.58 8.55
C ARG A 176 -16.04 22.26 7.27
N CYS A 177 -16.09 21.60 6.11
CA CYS A 177 -15.68 22.21 4.84
C CYS A 177 -16.67 23.30 4.40
N LEU A 178 -16.17 24.52 4.21
CA LEU A 178 -16.97 25.72 3.86
C LEU A 178 -17.28 25.83 2.36
N THR A 179 -16.38 25.37 1.49
CA THR A 179 -16.55 25.50 0.03
C THR A 179 -16.93 24.18 -0.62
N THR A 180 -17.67 24.24 -1.73
CA THR A 180 -18.06 23.07 -2.53
C THR A 180 -16.84 22.33 -3.08
N THR A 181 -15.79 23.06 -3.46
CA THR A 181 -14.53 22.51 -3.97
C THR A 181 -13.76 21.74 -2.89
N SER A 182 -13.65 22.30 -1.67
CA SER A 182 -13.02 21.62 -0.53
C SER A 182 -13.81 20.37 -0.13
N ARG A 183 -15.15 20.46 -0.12
CA ARG A 183 -16.02 19.32 0.23
C ARG A 183 -15.86 18.17 -0.77
N ARG A 184 -15.81 18.44 -2.08
CA ARG A 184 -15.57 17.42 -3.11
C ARG A 184 -14.21 16.72 -2.94
N ARG A 185 -13.14 17.49 -2.71
CA ARG A 185 -11.79 16.94 -2.46
C ARG A 185 -11.77 16.08 -1.20
N MET A 186 -12.37 16.54 -0.12
CA MET A 186 -12.46 15.79 1.14
C MET A 186 -13.29 14.50 0.98
N THR A 187 -14.34 14.50 0.15
CA THR A 187 -15.08 13.27 -0.19
C THR A 187 -14.20 12.26 -0.92
N TYR A 188 -13.42 12.68 -1.92
CA TYR A 188 -12.49 11.77 -2.61
C TYR A 188 -11.48 11.19 -1.64
N LEU A 189 -10.93 12.03 -0.75
CA LEU A 189 -10.00 11.59 0.28
C LEU A 189 -10.63 10.60 1.26
N GLY A 190 -11.87 10.88 1.71
CA GLY A 190 -12.63 10.02 2.60
C GLY A 190 -12.96 8.65 2.00
N LEU A 191 -13.37 8.61 0.73
CA LEU A 191 -13.62 7.35 0.01
C LEU A 191 -12.35 6.50 -0.11
N SER A 192 -11.21 7.14 -0.35
CA SER A 192 -9.91 6.46 -0.47
C SER A 192 -9.23 6.16 0.88
N PHE A 193 -9.79 6.62 2.00
CA PHE A 193 -9.17 6.52 3.33
C PHE A 193 -8.95 5.08 3.77
N LEU A 194 -9.80 4.15 3.34
CA LEU A 194 -9.71 2.74 3.73
C LEU A 194 -8.60 1.97 2.98
N ALA A 195 -8.00 2.52 1.92
CA ALA A 195 -7.05 1.75 1.12
C ALA A 195 -5.79 1.31 1.85
N PRO A 196 -5.02 2.20 2.50
CA PRO A 196 -3.83 1.74 3.21
C PRO A 196 -4.15 0.71 4.31
N ALA A 197 -5.33 0.79 4.93
CA ALA A 197 -5.81 -0.16 5.92
C ALA A 197 -6.16 -1.52 5.29
N ALA A 198 -6.79 -1.52 4.11
CA ALA A 198 -7.05 -2.72 3.35
C ALA A 198 -5.77 -3.36 2.80
N GLY A 199 -4.81 -2.54 2.35
CA GLY A 199 -3.52 -2.98 1.81
C GLY A 199 -2.49 -3.42 2.86
N ALA A 200 -2.64 -2.99 4.12
CA ALA A 200 -1.83 -3.49 5.22
C ALA A 200 -2.30 -4.87 5.74
N PHE A 201 -3.53 -5.29 5.40
CA PHE A 201 -4.17 -6.52 5.90
C PHE A 201 -4.67 -7.54 4.84
N PRO A 202 -4.09 -7.69 3.62
CA PRO A 202 -4.52 -8.75 2.70
C PRO A 202 -4.33 -10.18 3.28
N TYR A 203 -3.38 -10.36 4.19
CA TYR A 203 -2.99 -11.68 4.72
C TYR A 203 -3.58 -11.99 6.10
N LEU A 204 -4.36 -11.07 6.68
CA LEU A 204 -4.84 -11.14 8.08
C LEU A 204 -6.36 -11.09 8.21
N LEU A 205 -7.11 -11.31 7.14
CA LEU A 205 -8.55 -11.61 7.26
C LEU A 205 -8.72 -13.03 7.83
N ILE A 206 -8.51 -13.11 9.14
CA ILE A 206 -8.96 -14.11 10.12
C ILE A 206 -8.09 -15.37 10.18
N ALA A 207 -7.00 -15.34 10.95
CA ALA A 207 -6.46 -16.52 11.66
C ALA A 207 -6.33 -17.86 10.87
N GLY A 208 -6.16 -17.81 9.54
CA GLY A 208 -6.21 -18.96 8.63
C GLY A 208 -7.29 -18.79 7.55
N TRP A 209 -6.91 -18.87 6.27
CA TRP A 209 -7.90 -18.89 5.20
C TRP A 209 -8.85 -20.08 5.44
N PRO A 210 -10.18 -19.90 5.46
CA PRO A 210 -11.08 -21.01 5.74
C PRO A 210 -10.82 -22.15 4.76
N GLU A 211 -10.47 -23.34 5.25
CA GLU A 211 -10.19 -24.54 4.42
C GLU A 211 -11.33 -24.87 3.43
N ARG A 212 -12.54 -24.35 3.70
CA ARG A 212 -13.75 -24.50 2.88
C ARG A 212 -13.79 -23.58 1.66
N LEU A 213 -12.94 -22.55 1.57
CA LEU A 213 -12.94 -21.59 0.46
C LEU A 213 -11.86 -21.95 -0.58
N PRO A 214 -12.18 -21.93 -1.88
CA PRO A 214 -11.23 -22.29 -2.92
C PRO A 214 -10.09 -21.26 -2.99
N GLY A 215 -8.85 -21.74 -3.17
CA GLY A 215 -7.66 -20.87 -3.27
C GLY A 215 -7.71 -19.88 -4.44
N THR A 216 -8.51 -20.15 -5.48
CA THR A 216 -8.75 -19.19 -6.57
C THR A 216 -9.42 -17.90 -6.08
N LEU A 217 -10.32 -17.99 -5.10
CA LEU A 217 -10.99 -16.82 -4.52
C LEU A 217 -10.00 -15.93 -3.76
N LEU A 218 -9.02 -16.54 -3.06
CA LEU A 218 -7.93 -15.82 -2.40
C LEU A 218 -7.16 -14.98 -3.42
N TRP A 219 -6.71 -15.60 -4.51
CA TRP A 219 -5.95 -14.89 -5.55
C TRP A 219 -6.75 -13.79 -6.24
N VAL A 220 -8.05 -14.01 -6.52
CA VAL A 220 -8.92 -12.96 -7.06
C VAL A 220 -9.05 -11.79 -6.08
N LEU A 221 -9.27 -12.08 -4.79
CA LEU A 221 -9.37 -11.05 -3.75
C LEU A 221 -8.08 -10.25 -3.61
N LEU A 222 -6.92 -10.91 -3.69
CA LEU A 222 -5.61 -10.25 -3.65
C LEU A 222 -5.42 -9.31 -4.86
N VAL A 223 -5.71 -9.78 -6.08
CA VAL A 223 -5.59 -8.97 -7.30
C VAL A 223 -6.52 -7.75 -7.23
N VAL A 224 -7.80 -7.95 -6.89
CA VAL A 224 -8.78 -6.85 -6.78
C VAL A 224 -8.42 -5.90 -5.65
N GLY A 225 -7.98 -6.43 -4.51
CA GLY A 225 -7.54 -5.65 -3.36
C GLY A 225 -6.36 -4.76 -3.70
N ASN A 226 -5.33 -5.30 -4.36
CA ASN A 226 -4.16 -4.55 -4.77
C ASN A 226 -4.50 -3.48 -5.83
N LEU A 227 -5.35 -3.80 -6.79
CA LEU A 227 -5.86 -2.80 -7.74
C LEU A 227 -6.58 -1.65 -7.01
N ALA A 228 -7.45 -1.97 -6.05
CA ALA A 228 -8.17 -0.98 -5.25
C ALA A 228 -7.22 -0.12 -4.41
N VAL A 229 -6.23 -0.73 -3.76
CA VAL A 229 -5.20 -0.02 -2.97
C VAL A 229 -4.42 0.95 -3.86
N GLY A 230 -3.90 0.47 -5.00
CA GLY A 230 -3.18 1.31 -5.96
C GLY A 230 -4.00 2.51 -6.44
N ALA A 231 -5.26 2.27 -6.86
CA ALA A 231 -6.15 3.34 -7.31
C ALA A 231 -6.42 4.37 -6.21
N MET A 232 -6.70 3.92 -4.99
CA MET A 232 -6.98 4.81 -3.87
C MET A 232 -5.73 5.57 -3.41
N LEU A 233 -4.52 4.99 -3.47
CA LEU A 233 -3.27 5.73 -3.20
C LEU A 233 -3.07 6.90 -4.16
N VAL A 234 -3.38 6.71 -5.45
CA VAL A 234 -3.36 7.80 -6.44
C VAL A 234 -4.37 8.88 -6.05
N VAL A 235 -5.61 8.51 -5.71
CA VAL A 235 -6.67 9.47 -5.32
C VAL A 235 -6.33 10.24 -4.06
N MET A 236 -5.82 9.55 -3.02
CA MET A 236 -5.36 10.19 -1.78
C MET A 236 -4.23 11.17 -2.08
N SER A 237 -3.20 10.72 -2.81
CA SER A 237 -2.02 11.53 -3.10
C SER A 237 -2.36 12.74 -3.96
N TYR A 238 -3.24 12.58 -4.94
CA TYR A 238 -3.78 13.69 -5.72
C TYR A 238 -4.42 14.74 -4.82
N THR A 239 -5.25 14.31 -3.85
CA THR A 239 -5.92 15.22 -2.94
C THR A 239 -4.93 15.88 -1.98
N VAL A 240 -3.99 15.12 -1.44
CA VAL A 240 -2.92 15.60 -0.55
C VAL A 240 -2.01 16.60 -1.25
N ALA A 241 -1.77 16.44 -2.56
CA ALA A 241 -0.93 17.33 -3.34
C ALA A 241 -1.44 18.78 -3.43
N PHE A 242 -2.73 19.04 -3.15
CA PHE A 242 -3.27 20.40 -3.06
C PHE A 242 -3.03 21.06 -1.70
N PHE A 243 -2.74 20.29 -0.64
CA PHE A 243 -2.54 20.87 0.69
C PHE A 243 -1.17 21.55 0.79
N GLY A 244 -1.18 22.87 0.98
CA GLY A 244 0.05 23.68 1.07
C GLY A 244 0.60 24.13 -0.30
N ALA A 245 -0.11 23.83 -1.39
CA ALA A 245 0.26 24.31 -2.71
C ALA A 245 -0.13 25.79 -2.89
N LEU A 246 0.86 26.66 -3.12
CA LEU A 246 0.64 28.08 -3.44
C LEU A 246 0.43 28.32 -4.94
N THR A 247 0.57 27.28 -5.76
CA THR A 247 0.44 27.36 -7.22
C THR A 247 -1.01 27.15 -7.67
N PRO A 248 -1.42 27.71 -8.82
CA PRO A 248 -2.78 27.53 -9.33
C PRO A 248 -3.16 26.06 -9.49
N ASP A 249 -4.44 25.73 -9.25
CA ASP A 249 -4.99 24.37 -9.32
C ASP A 249 -4.60 23.62 -10.63
N ARG A 250 -4.59 24.34 -11.75
CA ARG A 250 -4.25 23.76 -13.07
C ARG A 250 -2.80 23.26 -13.11
N VAL A 251 -1.88 23.98 -12.47
CA VAL A 251 -0.45 23.64 -12.42
C VAL A 251 -0.23 22.41 -11.53
N VAL A 252 -0.91 22.34 -10.38
CA VAL A 252 -0.83 21.17 -9.48
C VAL A 252 -1.31 19.91 -10.20
N LYS A 253 -2.48 19.98 -10.87
CA LYS A 253 -3.03 18.85 -11.64
C LYS A 253 -2.09 18.39 -12.75
N HIS A 254 -1.66 19.31 -13.60
CA HIS A 254 -0.79 19.01 -14.73
C HIS A 254 0.55 18.43 -14.25
N ARG A 255 1.15 19.00 -13.20
CA ARG A 255 2.40 18.50 -12.62
C ARG A 255 2.23 17.10 -12.04
N PHE A 256 1.18 16.85 -11.27
CA PHE A 256 0.93 15.56 -10.65
C PHE A 256 0.69 14.47 -11.70
N VAL A 257 -0.14 14.72 -12.71
CA VAL A 257 -0.40 13.75 -13.79
C VAL A 257 0.87 13.49 -14.59
N ARG A 258 1.62 14.53 -14.97
CA ARG A 258 2.89 14.37 -15.69
C ARG A 258 3.92 13.58 -14.86
N PHE A 259 4.00 13.83 -13.56
CA PHE A 259 4.85 13.07 -12.64
C PHE A 259 4.43 11.59 -12.59
N LEU A 260 3.13 11.31 -12.46
CA LEU A 260 2.60 9.95 -12.40
C LEU A 260 2.92 9.17 -13.68
N LEU A 261 2.73 9.80 -14.85
CA LEU A 261 3.01 9.19 -16.15
C LEU A 261 4.51 8.91 -16.36
N ARG A 262 5.39 9.88 -16.05
CA ARG A 262 6.84 9.77 -16.26
C ARG A 262 7.59 8.97 -15.19
N GLY A 263 7.01 8.80 -14.01
CA GLY A 263 7.63 8.07 -12.90
C GLY A 263 7.00 6.69 -12.74
N PRO A 264 5.99 6.56 -11.86
CA PRO A 264 5.48 5.26 -11.45
C PRO A 264 4.79 4.46 -12.57
N VAL A 265 4.08 5.11 -13.51
CA VAL A 265 3.45 4.39 -14.63
C VAL A 265 4.53 3.82 -15.55
N GLN A 266 5.50 4.62 -15.96
CA GLN A 266 6.63 4.16 -16.76
C GLN A 266 7.39 3.00 -16.08
N ALA A 267 7.71 3.14 -14.80
CA ALA A 267 8.41 2.08 -14.05
C ALA A 267 7.56 0.81 -13.92
N THR A 268 6.24 0.92 -13.74
CA THR A 268 5.33 -0.25 -13.71
C THR A 268 5.30 -0.96 -15.07
N VAL A 269 5.24 -0.22 -16.18
CA VAL A 269 5.32 -0.80 -17.54
C VAL A 269 6.63 -1.55 -17.74
N VAL A 270 7.75 -0.96 -17.30
CA VAL A 270 9.07 -1.62 -17.34
C VAL A 270 9.06 -2.94 -16.56
N VAL A 271 8.49 -2.96 -15.35
CA VAL A 271 8.35 -4.20 -14.57
C VAL A 271 7.49 -5.24 -15.27
N VAL A 272 6.34 -4.85 -15.84
CA VAL A 272 5.50 -5.77 -16.62
C VAL A 272 6.31 -6.42 -17.75
N VAL A 273 7.10 -5.63 -18.47
CA VAL A 273 7.95 -6.15 -19.55
C VAL A 273 9.03 -7.09 -19.03
N ILE A 274 9.68 -6.77 -17.90
CA ILE A 274 10.66 -7.68 -17.27
C ILE A 274 10.00 -9.00 -16.87
N VAL A 275 8.84 -8.96 -16.23
CA VAL A 275 8.12 -10.16 -15.79
C VAL A 275 7.71 -11.02 -16.97
N VAL A 276 7.17 -10.42 -18.03
CA VAL A 276 6.74 -11.15 -19.24
C VAL A 276 7.94 -11.72 -20.00
N ALA A 277 8.99 -10.91 -20.19
CA ALA A 277 10.18 -11.34 -20.93
C ALA A 277 10.99 -12.42 -20.20
N SER A 278 11.05 -12.37 -18.87
CA SER A 278 11.74 -13.40 -18.07
C SER A 278 11.06 -14.78 -18.10
N ARG A 279 9.77 -14.82 -18.47
CA ARG A 279 8.98 -16.06 -18.62
C ARG A 279 8.98 -16.60 -20.05
N ALA A 280 9.42 -15.82 -21.02
CA ALA A 280 9.35 -16.13 -22.45
C ALA A 280 10.62 -16.82 -22.96
N ASP A 281 11.05 -17.90 -22.29
CA ASP A 281 12.24 -18.66 -22.69
C ASP A 281 12.10 -19.19 -24.12
N GLY A 282 13.04 -18.83 -24.99
CA GLY A 282 13.07 -19.27 -26.39
C GLY A 282 12.16 -18.52 -27.35
N PHE A 283 11.47 -17.45 -26.90
CA PHE A 283 10.71 -16.60 -27.82
C PHE A 283 11.64 -15.93 -28.83
N LEU A 284 11.33 -16.03 -30.13
CA LEU A 284 12.20 -15.60 -31.25
C LEU A 284 13.60 -16.28 -31.27
N GLY A 285 13.78 -17.40 -30.55
CA GLY A 285 15.08 -18.07 -30.43
C GLY A 285 16.10 -17.32 -29.56
N LEU A 286 15.67 -16.28 -28.83
CA LEU A 286 16.53 -15.46 -27.98
C LEU A 286 16.48 -15.93 -26.51
N PRO A 287 17.60 -15.83 -25.77
CA PRO A 287 17.59 -16.01 -24.32
C PRO A 287 16.74 -14.92 -23.63
N SER A 288 16.02 -15.28 -22.56
CA SER A 288 15.15 -14.38 -21.78
C SER A 288 15.84 -13.10 -21.29
N PHE A 289 17.14 -13.19 -20.98
CA PHE A 289 17.94 -12.03 -20.59
C PHE A 289 17.99 -10.96 -21.71
N ARG A 290 18.19 -11.37 -22.97
CA ARG A 290 18.25 -10.44 -24.10
C ARG A 290 16.87 -9.84 -24.40
N LEU A 291 15.82 -10.65 -24.35
CA LEU A 291 14.44 -10.18 -24.51
C LEU A 291 14.08 -9.13 -23.44
N THR A 292 14.54 -9.35 -22.21
CA THR A 292 14.33 -8.39 -21.11
C THR A 292 15.02 -7.07 -21.41
N LEU A 293 16.30 -7.08 -21.80
CA LEU A 293 17.04 -5.85 -22.11
C LEU A 293 16.38 -5.04 -23.23
N PHE A 294 16.07 -5.67 -24.37
CA PHE A 294 15.43 -4.99 -25.49
C PHE A 294 14.03 -4.49 -25.14
N GLY A 295 13.25 -5.31 -24.42
CA GLY A 295 11.91 -4.96 -23.98
C GLY A 295 11.92 -3.73 -23.06
N VAL A 296 12.86 -3.67 -22.10
CA VAL A 296 12.99 -2.53 -21.19
C VAL A 296 13.31 -1.24 -21.95
N VAL A 297 14.27 -1.28 -22.87
CA VAL A 297 14.62 -0.10 -23.69
C VAL A 297 13.44 0.34 -24.54
N ALA A 298 12.75 -0.58 -25.21
CA ALA A 298 11.57 -0.27 -26.01
C ALA A 298 10.45 0.33 -25.14
N ALA A 299 10.18 -0.22 -23.97
CA ALA A 299 9.17 0.28 -23.04
C ALA A 299 9.47 1.71 -22.59
N ILE A 300 10.72 2.00 -22.22
CA ILE A 300 11.15 3.36 -21.82
C ILE A 300 10.92 4.35 -22.97
N LEU A 301 11.37 4.02 -24.19
CA LEU A 301 11.24 4.91 -25.35
C LEU A 301 9.78 5.13 -25.73
N LEU A 302 8.96 4.08 -25.79
CA LEU A 302 7.55 4.18 -26.17
C LEU A 302 6.73 4.99 -25.15
N VAL A 303 6.95 4.76 -23.85
CA VAL A 303 6.26 5.54 -22.81
C VAL A 303 6.72 7.00 -22.85
N GLN A 304 8.00 7.26 -23.06
CA GLN A 304 8.51 8.63 -23.16
C GLN A 304 7.95 9.38 -24.38
N LEU A 305 7.77 8.70 -25.52
CA LEU A 305 7.15 9.27 -26.72
C LEU A 305 5.65 9.57 -26.53
N ALA A 306 4.97 8.81 -25.67
CA ALA A 306 3.55 8.98 -25.40
C ALA A 306 3.21 10.12 -24.41
N VAL A 307 4.20 10.64 -23.65
CA VAL A 307 3.99 11.56 -22.49
C VAL A 307 4.61 12.96 -22.63
#